data_AF-A0A3D5H771-F1
#
_entry.id   AF-A0A3D5H771-F1
#
_cell.length_a   1.000
_cell.length_b   1.000
_cell.length_c   1.000
_cell.angle_alpha   90.00
_cell.angle_beta   90.00
_cell.angle_gamma   90.00
#
_symmetry.space_group_name_H-M   'P 1'
#
loop_
_entity.id
_entity.type
_entity.pdbx_description
1 polymer ?
#
loop_
_entity_poly.entity_id
_entity_poly.type
_entity_poly.pdbx_seq_one_letter_code
_entity_poly.pdbx_strand_id
1 'polypeptide(L)'
;MGEHLAQATYFMNDMSDRIVWVSAGSGVVSPKNLRRVQSEGLETSYRWDLPDRFLSLQVGYTTSSSRKISADFPGDPTVAKQLVYMPQQTLAVSATGTLGIGAAIVKEVGGSLGYSYSGYRYLTEDNTESLPAHGLVNVGIRSRLTLSQLAIWIKLEVNNIFNEEYQVMLGYPMPLRSFRVTVSLEY
;
A
#
# COMPACT_ATOMS: atom_id res chain seq x y z
N MET A 1 20.81 13.90 -17.07
CA MET A 1 20.52 12.53 -16.57
C MET A 1 20.22 12.67 -15.09
N GLY A 2 19.13 12.05 -14.62
CA GLY A 2 18.62 12.24 -13.26
C GLY A 2 19.33 11.37 -12.20
N GLU A 3 18.87 11.43 -10.95
CA GLU A 3 19.31 10.54 -9.87
C GLU A 3 18.51 9.25 -9.89
N HIS A 4 19.18 8.12 -9.71
CA HIS A 4 18.56 6.79 -9.69
C HIS A 4 18.93 6.09 -8.39
N LEU A 5 17.94 5.48 -7.73
CA LEU A 5 18.14 4.66 -6.56
C LEU A 5 17.39 3.35 -6.73
N ALA A 6 18.10 2.22 -6.71
CA ALA A 6 17.52 0.89 -6.75
C ALA A 6 17.88 0.13 -5.46
N GLN A 7 16.91 -0.59 -4.91
CA GLN A 7 17.09 -1.44 -3.75
C GLN A 7 16.38 -2.76 -3.96
N ALA A 8 17.01 -3.85 -3.52
CA ALA A 8 16.41 -5.17 -3.42
C ALA A 8 16.79 -5.79 -2.07
N THR A 9 15.80 -6.36 -1.39
CA THR A 9 15.97 -6.99 -0.07
C THR A 9 15.27 -8.33 -0.09
N TYR A 10 16.00 -9.40 0.19
CA TYR A 10 15.42 -10.70 0.51
C TYR A 10 15.37 -10.85 2.04
N PHE A 11 14.24 -11.36 2.54
CA PHE A 11 14.09 -11.66 3.96
C PHE A 11 13.52 -13.05 4.17
N MET A 12 13.87 -13.63 5.31
CA MET A 12 13.33 -14.89 5.81
C MET A 12 13.23 -14.79 7.33
N ASN A 13 12.06 -15.10 7.87
CA ASN A 13 11.74 -14.98 9.28
C ASN A 13 11.04 -16.26 9.75
N ASP A 14 11.54 -16.84 10.83
CA ASP A 14 10.97 -18.02 11.48
C ASP A 14 10.44 -17.58 12.85
N MET A 15 9.13 -17.61 13.01
CA MET A 15 8.42 -17.16 14.21
C MET A 15 7.81 -18.35 14.93
N SER A 16 7.94 -18.36 16.26
CA SER A 16 7.23 -19.28 17.13
C SER A 16 6.08 -18.58 17.85
N ASP A 17 5.01 -19.31 18.14
CA ASP A 17 3.84 -18.85 18.91
C ASP A 17 3.20 -17.55 18.39
N ARG A 18 3.00 -17.47 17.07
CA ARG A 18 2.38 -16.32 16.42
C ARG A 18 0.87 -16.32 16.66
N ILE A 19 0.34 -15.27 17.30
CA ILE A 19 -1.10 -15.06 17.44
C ILE A 19 -1.69 -14.63 16.08
N VAL A 20 -2.72 -15.35 15.64
CA VAL A 20 -3.55 -14.98 14.48
C VAL A 20 -5.02 -14.93 14.89
N TRP A 21 -5.78 -14.04 14.27
CA TRP A 21 -7.22 -13.94 14.48
C TRP A 21 -7.92 -14.75 13.40
N VAL A 22 -8.61 -15.81 13.79
CA VAL A 22 -9.33 -16.71 12.89
C VAL A 22 -10.80 -16.74 13.26
N SER A 23 -11.67 -16.86 12.25
CA SER A 23 -13.11 -17.05 12.46
C SER A 23 -13.38 -18.54 12.67
N ALA A 24 -13.91 -18.90 13.83
CA ALA A 24 -14.28 -20.29 14.14
C ALA A 24 -15.64 -20.68 13.53
N GLY A 25 -15.91 -20.27 12.28
CA GLY A 25 -17.12 -20.59 11.52
C GLY A 25 -18.43 -19.94 12.01
N SER A 26 -18.48 -19.39 13.23
CA SER A 26 -19.69 -18.83 13.86
C SER A 26 -19.79 -17.30 13.82
N GLY A 27 -18.92 -16.63 13.05
CA GLY A 27 -18.80 -15.17 13.05
C GLY A 27 -18.06 -14.59 14.27
N VAL A 28 -17.70 -15.43 15.24
CA VAL A 28 -16.82 -15.07 16.35
C VAL A 28 -15.36 -15.21 15.89
N VAL A 29 -14.65 -14.09 15.89
CA VAL A 29 -13.20 -14.08 15.65
C VAL A 29 -12.49 -14.26 16.98
N SER A 30 -11.65 -15.29 17.09
CA SER A 30 -10.87 -15.57 18.30
C SER A 30 -9.37 -15.62 17.99
N PRO A 31 -8.52 -15.24 18.96
CA PRO A 31 -7.08 -15.37 18.79
C PRO A 31 -6.68 -16.85 18.92
N LYS A 32 -5.82 -17.30 18.00
CA LYS A 32 -5.23 -18.65 17.98
C LYS A 32 -3.72 -18.52 17.85
N ASN A 33 -2.98 -19.30 18.63
CA ASN A 33 -1.53 -19.38 18.51
C ASN A 33 -1.14 -20.40 17.45
N LEU A 34 -0.37 -19.97 16.46
CA LEU A 34 0.31 -20.83 15.51
C LEU A 34 1.70 -21.13 16.04
N ARG A 35 1.97 -22.41 16.30
CA ARG A 35 3.21 -22.85 16.96
C ARG A 35 4.46 -22.45 16.19
N ARG A 36 4.46 -22.56 14.86
CA ARG A 36 5.57 -22.11 14.02
C ARG A 36 5.12 -21.61 12.65
N VAL A 37 5.57 -20.43 12.28
CA VAL A 37 5.27 -19.74 11.03
C VAL A 37 6.56 -19.29 10.38
N GLN A 38 6.67 -19.51 9.08
CA GLN A 38 7.78 -19.01 8.29
C GLN A 38 7.27 -17.95 7.31
N SER A 39 7.89 -16.78 7.34
CA SER A 39 7.61 -15.65 6.46
C SER A 39 8.86 -15.33 5.64
N GLU A 40 8.76 -15.37 4.32
CA GLU A 40 9.85 -15.03 3.43
C GLU A 40 9.36 -14.14 2.29
N GLY A 41 10.26 -13.38 1.68
CA GLY A 41 9.87 -12.52 0.58
C GLY A 41 11.03 -11.75 -0.02
N LEU A 42 10.71 -11.11 -1.15
CA LEU A 42 11.56 -10.20 -1.87
C LEU A 42 10.86 -8.85 -1.95
N GLU A 43 11.56 -7.81 -1.51
CA GLU A 43 11.15 -6.42 -1.62
C GLU A 43 12.08 -5.72 -2.59
N THR A 44 11.51 -5.04 -3.57
CA THR A 44 12.25 -4.26 -4.56
C THR A 44 11.70 -2.86 -4.59
N SER A 45 12.57 -1.87 -4.69
CA SER A 45 12.16 -0.49 -4.93
C SER A 45 13.11 0.17 -5.91
N TYR A 46 12.55 1.07 -6.70
CA TYR A 46 13.29 1.89 -7.64
C TYR A 46 12.72 3.30 -7.61
N ARG A 47 13.61 4.28 -7.50
CA ARG A 47 13.30 5.70 -7.59
C ARG A 47 14.14 6.31 -8.69
N TRP A 48 13.50 7.16 -9.48
CA TRP A 48 14.13 7.96 -10.50
C TRP A 48 13.68 9.41 -10.36
N ASP A 49 14.60 10.26 -9.98
CA ASP A 49 14.40 11.70 -9.88
C ASP A 49 15.02 12.36 -11.14
N LEU A 50 14.19 12.98 -11.97
CA LEU A 50 14.68 13.71 -13.14
C LEU A 50 15.49 14.96 -12.71
N PRO A 51 16.31 15.53 -13.62
CA PRO A 51 17.06 16.76 -13.33
C PRO A 51 16.18 17.86 -12.73
N ASP A 52 16.72 18.65 -11.82
CA ASP A 52 16.00 19.70 -11.07
C ASP A 52 14.78 19.19 -10.27
N ARG A 53 14.63 17.86 -10.15
CA ARG A 53 13.53 17.16 -9.46
C ARG A 53 12.14 17.63 -9.88
N PHE A 54 12.01 18.10 -11.12
CA PHE A 54 10.70 18.50 -11.66
C PHE A 54 9.74 17.32 -11.77
N LEU A 55 10.27 16.09 -11.84
CA LEU A 55 9.54 14.83 -11.82
C LEU A 55 10.32 13.77 -11.03
N SER A 56 9.63 13.09 -10.13
CA SER A 56 10.11 11.95 -9.36
C SER A 56 9.18 10.77 -9.60
N LEU A 57 9.74 9.64 -10.02
CA LEU A 57 9.05 8.39 -10.21
C LEU A 57 9.54 7.39 -9.17
N GLN A 58 8.62 6.69 -8.52
CA GLN A 58 8.94 5.63 -7.58
C GLN A 58 8.08 4.41 -7.87
N VAL A 59 8.70 3.23 -7.81
CA VAL A 59 8.03 1.94 -7.84
C VAL A 59 8.55 1.09 -6.70
N GLY A 60 7.65 0.39 -6.02
CA GLY A 60 7.95 -0.61 -5.01
C GLY A 60 7.12 -1.85 -5.30
N TYR A 61 7.76 -3.01 -5.29
CA TYR A 61 7.12 -4.30 -5.47
C TYR A 61 7.59 -5.26 -4.38
N THR A 62 6.63 -5.88 -3.71
CA THR A 62 6.89 -6.89 -2.68
C THR A 62 6.19 -8.18 -3.08
N THR A 63 6.93 -9.28 -3.08
CA THR A 63 6.37 -10.62 -3.07
C THR A 63 6.73 -11.30 -1.75
N SER A 64 5.75 -11.84 -1.05
CA SER A 64 5.97 -12.49 0.23
C SER A 64 5.06 -13.70 0.39
N SER A 65 5.54 -14.69 1.13
CA SER A 65 4.75 -15.82 1.57
C SER A 65 4.92 -15.98 3.07
N SER A 66 3.80 -16.13 3.77
CA SER A 66 3.77 -16.39 5.22
C SER A 66 2.99 -17.67 5.42
N ARG A 67 3.69 -18.74 5.80
CA ARG A 67 3.15 -20.10 5.84
C ARG A 67 3.22 -20.69 7.24
N LYS A 68 2.16 -21.39 7.64
CA LYS A 68 2.18 -22.22 8.86
C LYS A 68 3.02 -23.45 8.58
N ILE A 69 4.09 -23.69 9.35
CA ILE A 69 4.98 -24.85 9.15
C ILE A 69 4.83 -25.91 10.24
N SER A 70 4.05 -25.63 11.29
CA SER A 70 3.69 -26.59 12.33
C SER A 70 2.33 -27.24 12.06
N ALA A 71 2.20 -28.53 12.32
CA ALA A 71 0.91 -29.22 12.41
C ALA A 71 0.36 -29.12 13.84
N ASP A 72 -0.94 -28.87 13.99
CA ASP A 72 -1.62 -28.91 15.29
C ASP A 72 -2.08 -30.35 15.63
N PHE A 73 -2.35 -31.16 14.61
CA PHE A 73 -2.77 -32.57 14.72
C PHE A 73 -2.30 -33.39 13.50
N PRO A 74 -2.26 -34.74 13.58
CA PRO A 74 -1.90 -35.58 12.43
C PRO A 74 -2.83 -35.34 11.23
N GLY A 75 -2.27 -34.97 10.09
CA GLY A 75 -3.04 -34.67 8.87
C GLY A 75 -3.63 -33.26 8.81
N ASP A 76 -3.16 -32.32 9.63
CA ASP A 76 -3.60 -30.91 9.62
C ASP A 76 -3.51 -30.28 8.21
N PRO A 77 -4.64 -29.93 7.58
CA PRO A 77 -4.67 -29.41 6.21
C PRO A 77 -4.17 -27.97 6.10
N THR A 78 -3.91 -27.30 7.23
CA THR A 78 -3.42 -25.92 7.30
C THR A 78 -1.89 -25.81 7.24
N VAL A 79 -1.17 -26.95 7.26
CA VAL A 79 0.29 -26.97 7.13
C VAL A 79 0.71 -26.56 5.72
N ALA A 80 1.77 -25.76 5.64
CA ALA A 80 2.31 -25.12 4.44
C ALA A 80 1.33 -24.18 3.72
N LYS A 81 0.18 -23.88 4.32
CA LYS A 81 -0.81 -22.93 3.79
C LYS A 81 -0.43 -21.49 4.12
N GLN A 82 -0.79 -20.59 3.20
CA GLN A 82 -0.60 -19.16 3.36
C GLN A 82 -1.55 -18.62 4.43
N LEU A 83 -1.07 -17.72 5.27
CA LEU A 83 -1.90 -17.08 6.29
C LEU A 83 -3.00 -16.21 5.67
N VAL A 84 -4.16 -16.22 6.32
CA VAL A 84 -5.34 -15.45 5.93
C VAL A 84 -5.09 -13.95 5.96
N TYR A 85 -5.80 -13.21 5.09
CA TYR A 85 -5.75 -11.75 4.95
C TYR A 85 -4.38 -11.14 4.60
N MET A 86 -3.36 -11.96 4.33
CA MET A 86 -2.03 -11.50 3.91
C MET A 86 -1.87 -11.63 2.39
N PRO A 87 -1.76 -10.52 1.64
CA PRO A 87 -1.55 -10.58 0.20
C PRO A 87 -0.13 -11.06 -0.09
N GLN A 88 0.02 -11.93 -1.08
CA GLN A 88 1.35 -12.43 -1.46
C GLN A 88 2.11 -11.46 -2.36
N GLN A 89 1.41 -10.51 -2.97
CA GLN A 89 1.98 -9.54 -3.90
C GLN A 89 1.39 -8.16 -3.64
N THR A 90 2.26 -7.15 -3.55
CA THR A 90 1.86 -5.75 -3.51
C THR A 90 2.74 -4.95 -4.46
N LEU A 91 2.13 -3.94 -5.08
CA LEU A 91 2.82 -2.99 -5.96
C LEU A 91 2.37 -1.59 -5.58
N ALA A 92 3.31 -0.67 -5.48
CA ALA A 92 3.05 0.75 -5.30
C ALA A 92 3.86 1.52 -6.33
N VAL A 93 3.19 2.34 -7.14
CA VAL A 93 3.81 3.22 -8.12
C VAL A 93 3.39 4.64 -7.76
N SER A 94 4.32 5.58 -7.73
CA SER A 94 4.00 6.99 -7.58
C SER A 94 4.81 7.83 -8.56
N ALA A 95 4.18 8.89 -9.04
CA ALA A 95 4.79 9.93 -9.84
C ALA A 95 4.43 11.26 -9.17
N THR A 96 5.44 12.07 -8.87
CA THR A 96 5.24 13.41 -8.32
C THR A 96 6.05 14.39 -9.13
N GLY A 97 5.40 15.48 -9.54
CA GLY A 97 6.05 16.51 -10.36
C GLY A 97 5.75 17.89 -9.83
N THR A 98 6.65 18.82 -10.09
CA THR A 98 6.55 20.21 -9.64
C THR A 98 7.19 21.12 -10.66
N LEU A 99 6.48 22.19 -11.02
CA LEU A 99 6.89 23.18 -12.00
C LEU A 99 6.78 24.57 -11.38
N GLY A 100 7.87 25.32 -11.43
CA GLY A 100 7.87 26.75 -11.13
C GLY A 100 7.23 27.52 -12.29
N ILE A 101 6.15 28.25 -12.01
CA ILE A 101 5.43 29.03 -13.03
C ILE A 101 5.97 30.46 -13.10
N GLY A 102 6.59 30.95 -12.03
CA GLY A 102 7.20 32.29 -12.01
C GLY A 102 6.18 33.45 -12.13
N ALA A 103 4.88 33.18 -12.06
CA ALA A 103 3.85 34.21 -12.16
C ALA A 103 3.84 35.12 -10.91
N ALA A 104 3.16 36.26 -10.99
CA ALA A 104 3.15 37.25 -9.91
C ALA A 104 2.69 36.65 -8.57
N ILE A 105 1.61 35.87 -8.59
CA ILE A 105 1.00 35.27 -7.40
C ILE A 105 1.25 33.76 -7.33
N VAL A 106 1.05 33.03 -8.44
CA VAL A 106 1.27 31.58 -8.50
C VAL A 106 2.74 31.29 -8.78
N LYS A 107 3.46 30.80 -7.77
CA LYS A 107 4.89 30.53 -7.91
C LYS A 107 5.17 29.12 -8.40
N GLU A 108 4.36 28.16 -7.97
CA GLU A 108 4.62 26.74 -8.20
C GLU A 108 3.31 25.98 -8.37
N VAL A 109 3.29 25.01 -9.27
CA VAL A 109 2.23 24.00 -9.35
C VAL A 109 2.87 22.62 -9.38
N GLY A 110 2.26 21.69 -8.66
CA GLY A 110 2.68 20.30 -8.63
C GLY A 110 1.54 19.34 -8.84
N GLY A 111 1.87 18.14 -9.28
CA GLY A 111 0.95 17.04 -9.47
C GLY A 111 1.49 15.78 -8.80
N SER A 112 0.59 14.90 -8.39
CA SER A 112 0.91 13.58 -7.88
C SER A 112 -0.06 12.56 -8.44
N LEU A 113 0.46 11.42 -8.87
CA LEU A 113 -0.30 10.23 -9.24
C LEU A 113 0.25 9.07 -8.43
N GLY A 114 -0.63 8.31 -7.79
CA GLY A 114 -0.29 7.10 -7.08
C GLY A 114 -1.15 5.95 -7.56
N TYR A 115 -0.55 4.80 -7.80
CA TYR A 115 -1.23 3.53 -8.01
C TYR A 115 -0.77 2.55 -6.95
N SER A 116 -1.70 1.88 -6.28
CA SER A 116 -1.41 0.73 -5.43
C SER A 116 -2.18 -0.48 -5.91
N TYR A 117 -1.53 -1.63 -5.89
CA TYR A 117 -2.14 -2.92 -6.16
C TYR A 117 -1.86 -3.84 -5.00
N SER A 118 -2.88 -4.60 -4.64
CA SER A 118 -2.76 -5.68 -3.68
C SER A 118 -3.36 -6.94 -4.27
N GLY A 119 -2.57 -8.01 -4.28
CA GLY A 119 -3.01 -9.34 -4.69
C GLY A 119 -4.15 -9.89 -3.83
N TYR A 120 -4.69 -11.01 -4.30
CA TYR A 120 -5.74 -11.73 -3.58
C TYR A 120 -5.27 -12.17 -2.20
N ARG A 121 -6.23 -12.43 -1.31
CA ARG A 121 -5.98 -12.84 0.08
C ARG A 121 -6.84 -14.03 0.42
N TYR A 122 -6.26 -15.05 1.03
CA TYR A 122 -7.08 -16.15 1.53
C TYR A 122 -7.94 -15.72 2.72
N LEU A 123 -9.16 -16.22 2.74
CA LEU A 123 -10.14 -16.01 3.82
C LEU A 123 -10.08 -17.13 4.85
N THR A 124 -9.76 -18.34 4.39
CA THR A 124 -9.77 -19.56 5.19
C THR A 124 -8.36 -20.12 5.39
N GLU A 125 -8.12 -20.78 6.54
CA GLU A 125 -6.83 -21.35 6.89
C GLU A 125 -6.38 -22.48 5.94
N ASP A 126 -7.32 -23.15 5.27
CA ASP A 126 -7.05 -24.20 4.26
C ASP A 126 -6.83 -23.64 2.84
N ASN A 127 -7.00 -22.33 2.67
CA ASN A 127 -6.84 -21.58 1.42
C ASN A 127 -7.85 -21.95 0.32
N THR A 128 -9.06 -22.36 0.70
CA THR A 128 -10.16 -22.68 -0.24
C THR A 128 -10.92 -21.45 -0.73
N GLU A 129 -11.05 -20.41 0.11
CA GLU A 129 -11.71 -19.15 -0.25
C GLU A 129 -10.73 -17.98 -0.25
N SER A 130 -10.98 -16.99 -1.12
CA SER A 130 -10.15 -15.78 -1.19
C SER A 130 -10.95 -14.52 -1.53
N LEU A 131 -10.43 -13.39 -1.04
CA LEU A 131 -10.83 -12.06 -1.49
C LEU A 131 -10.08 -11.70 -2.77
N PRO A 132 -10.76 -11.09 -3.76
CA PRO A 132 -10.12 -10.68 -5.00
C PRO A 132 -9.03 -9.63 -4.76
N ALA A 133 -8.08 -9.60 -5.69
CA ALA A 133 -7.11 -8.53 -5.77
C ALA A 133 -7.81 -7.19 -6.09
N HIS A 134 -7.22 -6.08 -5.67
CA HIS A 134 -7.74 -4.74 -5.97
C HIS A 134 -6.61 -3.79 -6.32
N GLY A 135 -6.94 -2.76 -7.09
CA GLY A 135 -6.04 -1.67 -7.45
C GLY A 135 -6.68 -0.32 -7.19
N LEU A 136 -5.93 0.62 -6.63
CA LEU A 136 -6.41 1.96 -6.31
C LEU A 136 -5.54 3.00 -7.00
N VAL A 137 -6.18 3.98 -7.61
CA VAL A 137 -5.51 5.14 -8.18
C VAL A 137 -5.90 6.39 -7.41
N ASN A 138 -4.88 7.14 -6.99
CA ASN A 138 -5.01 8.39 -6.26
C ASN A 138 -4.35 9.49 -7.08
N VAL A 139 -5.00 10.66 -7.16
CA VAL A 139 -4.49 11.82 -7.89
C VAL A 139 -4.49 13.02 -6.96
N GLY A 140 -3.48 13.87 -7.09
CA GLY A 140 -3.41 15.12 -6.36
C GLY A 140 -2.83 16.23 -7.23
N ILE A 141 -3.29 17.45 -6.99
CA ILE A 141 -2.76 18.68 -7.57
C ILE A 141 -2.49 19.64 -6.42
N ARG A 142 -1.37 20.34 -6.47
CA ARG A 142 -1.01 21.38 -5.49
C ARG A 142 -0.58 22.65 -6.18
N SER A 143 -0.77 23.78 -5.51
CA SER A 143 -0.30 25.08 -5.97
C SER A 143 0.24 25.90 -4.80
N ARG A 144 1.33 26.64 -5.05
CA ARG A 144 1.90 27.61 -4.12
C ARG A 144 1.58 29.01 -4.59
N LEU A 145 0.89 29.75 -3.73
CA LEU A 145 0.62 31.18 -3.89
C LEU A 145 1.55 31.96 -2.95
N THR A 146 2.13 33.05 -3.44
CA THR A 146 2.94 33.94 -2.60
C THR A 146 2.36 35.35 -2.66
N LEU A 147 1.95 35.86 -1.50
CA LEU A 147 1.40 37.20 -1.31
C LEU A 147 2.31 37.95 -0.31
N SER A 148 3.25 38.74 -0.82
CA SER A 148 4.24 39.42 0.01
C SER A 148 5.05 38.42 0.86
N GLN A 149 4.96 38.48 2.19
CA GLN A 149 5.65 37.58 3.13
C GLN A 149 4.88 36.26 3.39
N LEU A 150 3.63 36.15 2.94
CA LEU A 150 2.78 34.98 3.17
C LEU A 150 2.88 34.01 1.99
N ALA A 151 3.23 32.75 2.28
CA ALA A 151 3.11 31.65 1.33
C ALA A 151 1.92 30.76 1.68
N ILE A 152 1.08 30.46 0.69
CA ILE A 152 -0.12 29.64 0.84
C ILE A 152 0.00 28.43 -0.08
N TRP A 153 -0.10 27.24 0.49
CA TRP A 153 -0.21 26.00 -0.27
C TRP A 153 -1.67 25.54 -0.30
N ILE A 154 -2.17 25.26 -1.50
CA ILE A 154 -3.48 24.66 -1.69
C ILE A 154 -3.26 23.32 -2.38
N LYS A 155 -3.78 22.24 -1.79
CA LYS A 155 -3.71 20.88 -2.32
C LYS A 155 -5.10 20.27 -2.42
N LEU A 156 -5.40 19.71 -3.58
CA LEU A 156 -6.61 18.96 -3.86
C LEU A 156 -6.22 17.51 -4.16
N GLU A 157 -6.83 16.56 -3.49
CA GLU A 157 -6.59 15.13 -3.67
C GLU A 157 -7.88 14.38 -3.89
N VAL A 158 -7.85 13.42 -4.81
CA VAL A 158 -8.91 12.45 -5.06
C VAL A 158 -8.30 11.08 -4.83
N ASN A 159 -8.74 10.43 -3.76
CA ASN A 159 -8.35 9.04 -3.48
C ASN A 159 -9.38 8.10 -4.08
N ASN A 160 -8.91 6.97 -4.62
CA ASN A 160 -9.74 6.00 -5.31
C ASN A 160 -10.56 6.67 -6.44
N ILE A 161 -9.88 7.31 -7.39
CA ILE A 161 -10.50 8.14 -8.45
C ILE A 161 -11.50 7.35 -9.31
N PHE A 162 -11.22 6.06 -9.51
CA PHE A 162 -12.07 5.13 -10.25
C PHE A 162 -13.21 4.54 -9.43
N ASN A 163 -13.32 4.91 -8.14
CA ASN A 163 -14.39 4.47 -7.25
C ASN A 163 -14.48 2.94 -7.14
N GLU A 164 -13.31 2.28 -7.04
CA GLU A 164 -13.19 0.83 -6.85
C GLU A 164 -13.85 0.41 -5.54
N GLU A 165 -14.71 -0.60 -5.60
CA GLU A 165 -15.29 -1.24 -4.42
C GLU A 165 -14.41 -2.39 -3.98
N TYR A 166 -13.83 -2.29 -2.77
CA TYR A 166 -12.91 -3.31 -2.28
C TYR A 166 -13.05 -3.54 -0.79
N GLN A 167 -12.59 -4.71 -0.36
CA GLN A 167 -12.57 -5.14 1.03
C GLN A 167 -11.18 -5.67 1.37
N VAL A 168 -10.64 -5.26 2.51
CA VAL A 168 -9.37 -5.78 3.04
C VAL A 168 -9.58 -7.00 3.93
N MET A 169 -10.76 -7.07 4.54
CA MET A 169 -11.26 -8.18 5.33
C MET A 169 -12.71 -8.42 4.94
N LEU A 170 -13.16 -9.67 5.01
CA LEU A 170 -14.51 -10.02 4.61
C LEU A 170 -15.53 -9.24 5.46
N GLY A 171 -16.47 -8.55 4.82
CA GLY A 171 -17.48 -7.76 5.51
C GLY A 171 -17.01 -6.38 5.98
N TYR A 172 -15.78 -5.98 5.65
CA TYR A 172 -15.23 -4.65 5.92
C TYR A 172 -15.01 -3.90 4.60
N PRO A 173 -16.06 -3.27 4.05
CA PRO A 173 -15.94 -2.41 2.87
C PRO A 173 -15.10 -1.19 3.19
N MET A 174 -14.15 -0.89 2.30
CA MET A 174 -13.30 0.27 2.41
C MET A 174 -13.95 1.50 1.79
N PRO A 175 -13.51 2.72 2.17
CA PRO A 175 -14.03 3.93 1.58
C PRO A 175 -13.92 3.93 0.05
N LEU A 176 -15.01 4.35 -0.58
CA LEU A 176 -15.08 4.61 -2.02
C LEU A 176 -14.23 5.84 -2.38
N ARG A 177 -14.56 6.50 -3.49
CA ARG A 177 -13.89 7.74 -3.88
C ARG A 177 -14.05 8.81 -2.80
N SER A 178 -12.93 9.38 -2.38
CA SER A 178 -12.91 10.47 -1.39
C SER A 178 -12.11 11.66 -1.89
N PHE A 179 -12.57 12.86 -1.52
CA PHE A 179 -11.96 14.13 -1.88
C PHE A 179 -11.35 14.77 -0.64
N ARG A 180 -10.15 15.34 -0.78
CA ARG A 180 -9.48 16.05 0.31
C ARG A 180 -8.95 17.37 -0.20
N VAL A 181 -9.22 18.43 0.58
CA VAL A 181 -8.67 19.76 0.37
C VAL A 181 -7.80 20.09 1.55
N THR A 182 -6.56 20.49 1.30
CA THR A 182 -5.62 20.95 2.34
C THR A 182 -5.17 22.36 2.00
N VAL A 183 -5.23 23.25 2.98
CA VAL A 183 -4.69 24.60 2.91
C VAL A 183 -3.63 24.73 3.99
N SER A 184 -2.44 25.17 3.62
CA SER A 184 -1.33 25.40 4.55
C SER A 184 -0.79 26.81 4.38
N LEU A 185 -0.49 27.46 5.50
CA LEU A 185 0.00 28.83 5.56
C LEU A 185 1.42 28.81 6.15
N GLU A 186 2.35 29.45 5.46
CA GLU A 186 3.73 29.67 5.88
C GLU A 186 3.93 31.19 6.00
N TYR A 187 4.34 31.66 7.18
CA TYR A 187 4.58 33.07 7.53
C TYR A 187 5.95 33.26 8.18
#